data_AF-A0A7Y2XIG4-F1
#
_entry.id   AF-A0A7Y2XIG4-F1
#
_cell.length_a   1.000
_cell.length_b   1.000
_cell.length_c   1.000
_cell.angle_alpha   90.00
_cell.angle_beta   90.00
_cell.angle_gamma   90.00
#
_symmetry.space_group_name_H-M   'P 1'
#
loop_
_entity.id
_entity.type
_entity.pdbx_description
1 polymer ?
#
loop_
_entity_poly.entity_id
_entity_poly.type
_entity_poly.pdbx_seq_one_letter_code
_entity_poly.pdbx_strand_id
1 'polypeptide(L)'
;MTDPTPTQRLDKWLWHARFFKTRGLATKLISAGHVRIDGARVSKPSHAIRPGLTLTFPQSRRVRIIRVEALSTRRGPAPEAQALYADLTPPDEPSPKNPRFEGKGRPSGKDRRNARLYRTGPLE
;
A
#
# COMPACT_ATOMS: atom_id res chain seq x y z
N MET A 1 24.49 8.23 33.17
CA MET A 1 23.59 9.32 32.76
C MET A 1 22.78 8.81 31.59
N THR A 2 21.50 8.51 31.80
CA THR A 2 20.61 8.00 30.74
C THR A 2 19.88 9.20 30.17
N ASP A 3 20.40 9.78 29.08
CA ASP A 3 19.67 10.83 28.36
C ASP A 3 18.31 10.27 27.90
N PRO A 4 17.20 10.98 28.15
CA PRO A 4 15.90 10.53 27.69
C PRO A 4 15.92 10.46 26.17
N THR A 5 15.85 9.24 25.63
CA THR A 5 15.81 9.05 24.17
C THR A 5 14.62 9.82 23.62
N PRO A 6 14.83 10.75 22.68
CA PRO A 6 13.72 11.54 22.15
C PRO A 6 12.72 10.59 21.47
N THR A 7 11.43 10.83 21.72
CA THR A 7 10.35 10.06 21.11
C THR A 7 9.30 10.98 20.49
N GLN A 8 8.55 10.45 19.51
CA GLN A 8 7.44 11.16 18.89
C GLN A 8 6.22 10.25 18.78
N ARG A 9 5.02 10.84 18.75
CA ARG A 9 3.80 10.06 18.52
C ARG A 9 3.75 9.52 17.09
N LEU A 10 3.39 8.24 16.95
CA LEU A 10 3.23 7.54 15.69
C LEU A 10 2.30 8.28 14.69
N ASP A 11 1.12 8.71 15.14
CA ASP A 11 0.14 9.40 14.30
C ASP A 11 0.67 10.72 13.72
N LYS A 12 1.37 11.50 14.54
CA LYS A 12 2.00 12.77 14.14
C LYS A 12 3.14 12.53 13.14
N TRP A 13 4.00 11.56 13.43
CA TRP A 13 5.15 11.25 12.58
C TRP A 13 4.72 10.75 11.20
N LEU A 14 3.75 9.81 11.12
CA LEU A 14 3.26 9.30 9.84
C LEU A 14 2.64 10.40 8.95
N TRP A 15 2.02 11.40 9.58
CA TRP A 15 1.49 12.57 8.88
C TRP A 15 2.61 13.52 8.40
N HIS A 16 3.63 13.77 9.23
CA HIS A 16 4.80 14.57 8.85
C HIS A 16 5.61 13.92 7.72
N ALA A 17 5.78 12.58 7.76
CA ALA A 17 6.40 11.77 6.72
C ALA A 17 5.55 11.64 5.44
N ARG A 18 4.39 12.32 5.37
CA ARG A 18 3.51 12.45 4.20
C ARG A 18 2.89 11.13 3.70
N PHE A 19 2.89 10.07 4.50
CA PHE A 19 2.17 8.83 4.15
C PHE A 19 0.65 9.02 4.14
N PHE A 20 0.15 9.91 5.01
CA PHE A 20 -1.27 10.25 5.10
C PHE A 20 -1.51 11.73 4.84
N LYS A 21 -2.62 12.05 4.16
CA LYS A 21 -3.00 13.44 3.84
C LYS A 21 -3.25 14.27 5.10
N THR A 22 -3.91 13.66 6.09
CA THR A 22 -4.28 14.26 7.38
C THR A 22 -3.88 13.33 8.52
N ARG A 23 -3.63 13.90 9.71
CA ARG A 23 -3.35 13.14 10.92
C ARG A 23 -4.51 12.22 11.32
N GLY A 24 -5.76 12.64 11.11
CA GLY A 24 -6.94 11.82 11.43
C GLY A 24 -7.02 10.51 10.64
N LEU A 25 -6.51 10.48 9.40
CA LEU A 25 -6.41 9.25 8.61
C LEU A 25 -5.39 8.28 9.23
N ALA A 26 -4.24 8.79 9.67
CA ALA A 26 -3.25 7.99 10.38
C ALA A 26 -3.84 7.42 11.68
N THR A 27 -4.51 8.26 12.49
CA THR A 27 -5.17 7.84 13.73
C THR A 27 -6.17 6.71 13.49
N LYS A 28 -7.07 6.85 12.51
CA LYS A 28 -8.06 5.81 12.17
C LYS A 28 -7.40 4.48 11.81
N LEU A 29 -6.36 4.54 10.99
CA LEU A 29 -5.66 3.35 10.51
C LEU A 29 -4.88 2.64 11.64
N ILE A 30 -4.26 3.41 12.53
CA ILE A 30 -3.61 2.87 13.73
C ILE A 30 -4.66 2.24 14.64
N SER A 31 -5.74 2.95 14.98
CA SER A 31 -6.79 2.43 15.87
C SER A 31 -7.49 1.19 15.35
N ALA A 32 -7.59 1.02 14.03
CA ALA A 32 -8.07 -0.22 13.40
C ALA A 32 -7.08 -1.40 13.47
N GLY A 33 -5.88 -1.21 14.03
CA GLY A 33 -4.86 -2.26 14.18
C GLY A 33 -4.17 -2.64 12.87
N HIS A 34 -4.15 -1.75 11.88
CA HIS A 34 -3.49 -1.98 10.60
C HIS A 34 -2.01 -1.59 10.59
N VAL A 35 -1.51 -0.94 11.66
CA VAL A 35 -0.10 -0.59 11.81
C VAL A 35 0.61 -1.59 12.70
N ARG A 36 1.84 -1.95 12.33
CA ARG A 36 2.76 -2.73 13.15
C ARG A 36 4.07 -1.96 13.37
N ILE A 37 4.64 -2.14 14.55
CA ILE A 37 5.97 -1.64 14.93
C ILE A 37 6.81 -2.85 15.30
N ASP A 38 7.94 -3.05 14.62
CA ASP A 38 8.81 -4.22 14.80
C ASP A 38 8.04 -5.56 14.81
N GLY A 39 7.05 -5.67 13.91
CA GLY A 39 6.18 -6.85 13.80
C GLY A 39 5.00 -6.90 14.77
N ALA A 40 5.01 -6.15 15.87
CA ALA A 40 3.92 -6.10 16.83
C ALA A 40 2.79 -5.16 16.37
N ARG A 41 1.53 -5.63 16.42
CA ARG A 41 0.36 -4.81 16.10
C ARG A 41 0.18 -3.71 17.13
N VAL A 42 -0.04 -2.48 16.66
CA VAL A 42 -0.27 -1.31 17.52
C VAL A 42 -1.61 -0.67 17.18
N SER A 43 -2.44 -0.48 18.20
CA SER A 43 -3.75 0.18 18.11
C SER A 43 -3.79 1.58 18.72
N LYS A 44 -2.73 2.00 19.42
CA LYS A 44 -2.65 3.30 20.11
C LYS A 44 -2.01 4.36 19.20
N PRO A 45 -2.75 5.39 18.74
CA PRO A 45 -2.19 6.45 17.87
C PRO A 45 -1.07 7.27 18.53
N SER A 46 -1.15 7.43 19.85
CA SER A 46 -0.14 8.12 20.66
C SER A 46 1.05 7.23 21.06
N HIS A 47 1.18 6.03 20.49
CA HIS A 47 2.34 5.19 20.72
C HIS A 47 3.62 5.96 20.38
N ALA A 48 4.59 5.92 21.31
CA ALA A 48 5.85 6.62 21.19
C ALA A 48 6.78 5.82 20.26
N ILE A 49 7.28 6.47 19.22
CA ILE A 49 8.28 5.91 18.30
C ILE A 49 9.61 6.62 18.46
N ARG A 50 10.67 5.91 18.10
CA ARG A 50 12.06 6.37 18.09
C ARG A 50 12.74 5.97 16.77
N PRO A 51 13.84 6.62 16.39
CA PRO A 51 14.70 6.14 15.31
C PRO A 51 15.14 4.69 15.50
N GLY A 52 15.30 3.97 14.40
CA GLY A 52 15.65 2.56 14.34
C GLY A 52 14.47 1.58 14.32
N LEU A 53 13.25 2.02 14.66
CA LEU A 53 12.07 1.16 14.63
C LEU A 53 11.58 0.93 13.20
N THR A 54 11.02 -0.26 12.94
CA THR A 54 10.41 -0.61 11.66
C THR A 54 8.90 -0.47 11.74
N LEU A 55 8.31 0.33 10.84
CA LEU A 55 6.86 0.48 10.72
C LEU A 55 6.36 -0.29 9.50
N THR A 56 5.28 -1.04 9.69
CA THR A 56 4.57 -1.71 8.60
C THR A 56 3.12 -1.27 8.58
N PHE A 57 2.64 -0.78 7.44
CA PHE A 57 1.25 -0.33 7.30
C PHE A 57 0.77 -0.40 5.85
N PRO A 58 -0.53 -0.59 5.59
CA PRO A 58 -1.09 -0.49 4.26
C PRO A 58 -1.08 0.95 3.75
N GLN A 59 -0.66 1.13 2.50
CA GLN A 59 -0.70 2.39 1.77
C GLN A 59 -1.29 2.14 0.38
N SER A 60 -2.53 2.59 0.18
CA SER A 60 -3.29 2.37 -1.05
C SER A 60 -3.39 0.87 -1.38
N ARG A 61 -2.78 0.40 -2.47
CA ARG A 61 -2.86 -0.99 -2.93
C ARG A 61 -1.72 -1.90 -2.44
N ARG A 62 -0.77 -1.37 -1.67
CA ARG A 62 0.39 -2.13 -1.21
C ARG A 62 0.63 -1.97 0.28
N VAL A 63 1.35 -2.92 0.86
CA VAL A 63 1.89 -2.79 2.23
C VAL A 63 3.24 -2.09 2.14
N ARG A 64 3.43 -1.09 2.98
CA ARG A 64 4.69 -0.35 3.12
C ARG A 64 5.45 -0.88 4.32
N ILE A 65 6.75 -1.09 4.15
CA ILE A 65 7.67 -1.40 5.24
C ILE A 65 8.74 -0.32 5.22
N ILE A 66 8.89 0.40 6.33
CA ILE A 66 9.85 1.48 6.44
C ILE A 66 10.60 1.41 7.78
N ARG A 67 11.83 1.89 7.81
CA ARG A 67 12.58 2.13 9.05
C ARG A 67 12.59 3.62 9.35
N VAL A 68 12.31 3.98 10.61
CA VAL A 68 12.39 5.37 11.07
C VAL A 68 13.86 5.75 11.21
N GLU A 69 14.34 6.74 10.47
CA GLU A 69 15.73 7.22 10.55
C GLU A 69 15.82 8.45 11.46
N ALA A 70 14.81 9.31 11.46
CA ALA A 70 14.78 10.53 12.26
C ALA A 70 13.37 10.89 12.75
N LEU A 71 13.32 11.65 13.84
CA LEU A 71 12.09 12.27 14.31
C LEU A 71 11.80 13.55 13.53
N SER A 72 10.52 13.85 13.34
CA SER A 72 10.09 15.00 12.57
C SER A 72 9.85 16.22 13.46
N THR A 73 10.36 17.38 13.05
CA THR A 73 10.07 18.66 13.70
C THR A 73 8.78 19.28 13.13
N ARG A 74 8.64 19.28 11.81
CA ARG A 74 7.50 19.81 11.04
C ARG A 74 7.14 18.93 9.85
N ARG A 75 6.03 19.28 9.18
CA ARG A 75 5.66 18.71 7.89
C ARG A 75 6.31 19.54 6.77
N GLY A 76 7.41 19.03 6.23
CA GLY A 76 8.17 19.66 5.15
C GLY A 76 7.73 19.26 3.73
N PRO A 77 8.48 19.72 2.71
CA PRO A 77 8.35 19.24 1.33
C PRO A 77 8.73 17.76 1.21
N ALA A 78 8.48 17.17 0.04
CA ALA A 78 8.70 15.74 -0.18
C ALA A 78 10.12 15.24 0.14
N PRO A 79 11.22 15.95 -0.23
CA PRO A 79 12.57 15.49 0.07
C PRO A 79 12.88 15.45 1.58
N GLU A 80 12.43 16.47 2.33
CA GLU A 80 12.60 16.52 3.79
C GLU A 80 11.85 15.37 4.47
N ALA A 81 10.67 15.02 3.97
CA ALA A 81 9.89 13.90 4.51
C ALA A 81 10.54 12.53 4.20
N GLN A 82 11.15 12.38 3.03
CA GLN A 82 11.87 11.14 2.64
C GLN A 82 13.12 10.92 3.50
N ALA A 83 13.80 11.99 3.93
CA ALA A 83 14.94 11.88 4.82
C ALA A 83 14.61 11.32 6.23
N LEU A 84 13.33 11.27 6.60
CA LEU A 84 12.90 10.73 7.90
C LEU A 84 12.89 9.20 7.95
N TYR A 85 12.92 8.52 6.80
CA TYR A 85 12.74 7.07 6.75
C TYR A 85 13.53 6.40 5.63
N ALA A 86 13.92 5.14 5.86
CA ALA A 86 14.39 4.25 4.81
C ALA A 86 13.23 3.37 4.33
N ASP A 87 13.00 3.32 3.01
CA ASP A 87 11.99 2.45 2.41
C ASP A 87 12.55 1.03 2.28
N LEU A 88 11.97 0.09 3.02
CA LEU A 88 12.31 -1.33 3.02
C LEU A 88 11.21 -2.16 2.32
N THR A 89 10.30 -1.49 1.62
CA THR A 89 9.20 -2.17 0.94
C THR A 89 9.78 -3.02 -0.20
N PRO A 90 9.51 -4.34 -0.24
CA PRO A 90 9.95 -5.17 -1.34
C PRO A 90 9.34 -4.67 -2.66
N PRO A 91 10.04 -4.83 -3.80
CA PRO A 91 9.49 -4.48 -5.10
C PRO A 91 8.21 -5.30 -5.37
N ASP A 92 7.18 -4.64 -5.91
CA ASP A 92 5.98 -5.33 -6.38
C ASP A 92 6.39 -6.32 -7.47
N GLU A 93 6.03 -7.60 -7.29
CA GLU A 93 6.14 -8.57 -8.38
C GLU A 93 5.27 -8.10 -9.55
N PRO A 94 5.77 -8.18 -10.80
CA PRO A 94 4.99 -7.76 -11.94
C PRO A 94 3.78 -8.66 -12.07
N SER A 95 2.60 -8.15 -11.67
CA SER A 95 1.33 -8.82 -11.96
C SER A 95 1.27 -9.06 -13.48
N PRO A 96 0.99 -10.29 -13.93
CA PRO A 96 0.89 -10.57 -15.35
C PRO A 96 -0.13 -9.59 -15.94
N LYS A 97 0.30 -8.82 -16.95
CA LYS A 97 -0.63 -7.96 -17.69
C LYS A 97 -1.65 -8.89 -18.30
N ASN A 98 -2.93 -8.72 -17.96
CA ASN A 98 -4.01 -9.42 -18.65
C ASN A 98 -3.74 -9.28 -20.16
N PRO A 99 -3.73 -10.38 -20.93
CA PRO A 99 -3.45 -10.32 -22.34
C PRO A 99 -4.36 -9.27 -22.96
N ARG A 100 -3.78 -8.36 -23.74
CA ARG A 100 -4.58 -7.39 -24.51
C ARG A 100 -5.59 -8.21 -25.30
N PHE A 101 -6.85 -7.87 -25.15
CA PHE A 101 -7.92 -8.45 -25.94
C PHE A 101 -7.60 -8.20 -27.43
N GLU A 102 -7.20 -9.25 -28.13
CA GLU A 102 -6.69 -9.23 -29.51
C GLU A 102 -7.78 -8.96 -30.57
N GLY A 103 -8.92 -8.40 -30.17
CA GLY A 103 -10.05 -8.14 -31.07
C GLY A 103 -10.77 -9.40 -31.56
N LYS A 104 -10.28 -10.61 -31.25
CA LYS A 104 -11.07 -11.86 -31.38
C LYS A 104 -12.06 -12.00 -30.23
N GLY A 105 -12.93 -11.01 -30.14
CA GLY A 105 -14.06 -11.03 -29.23
C GLY A 105 -15.09 -12.07 -29.59
N ARG A 106 -15.81 -12.50 -28.54
CA ARG A 106 -17.16 -13.08 -28.51
C ARG A 106 -17.79 -13.21 -29.91
N PRO A 107 -18.14 -14.43 -30.37
CA PRO A 107 -18.57 -14.68 -31.73
C PRO A 107 -19.59 -13.63 -32.21
N SER A 108 -19.22 -12.95 -33.29
CA SER A 108 -20.06 -11.93 -33.91
C SER A 108 -21.40 -12.56 -34.32
N GLY A 109 -22.45 -11.75 -34.50
CA GLY A 109 -23.72 -12.25 -35.00
C GLY A 109 -23.60 -12.98 -36.35
N LYS A 110 -22.58 -12.66 -37.15
CA LYS A 110 -22.26 -13.35 -38.41
C LYS A 110 -21.67 -14.75 -38.17
N ASP A 111 -20.83 -14.89 -37.15
CA ASP A 111 -20.25 -16.16 -36.70
C ASP A 111 -21.33 -17.12 -36.18
N ARG A 112 -22.30 -16.58 -35.42
CA ARG A 112 -23.49 -17.32 -34.95
C ARG A 112 -24.40 -17.78 -36.10
N ARG A 113 -24.50 -17.02 -37.20
CA ARG A 113 -25.28 -17.41 -38.38
C ARG A 113 -24.59 -18.52 -39.18
N ASN A 114 -23.27 -18.48 -39.32
CA ASN A 114 -22.51 -19.53 -39.99
C ASN A 114 -22.61 -20.86 -39.24
N ALA A 115 -22.51 -20.87 -37.91
CA ALA A 115 -22.68 -22.08 -37.10
C ALA A 115 -24.08 -22.75 -37.27
N ARG A 116 -25.10 -22.00 -37.70
CA ARG A 116 -26.46 -22.53 -37.97
C ARG A 116 -26.57 -23.20 -39.35
N LEU A 117 -25.73 -22.80 -40.30
CA LEU A 117 -25.74 -23.32 -41.69
C LEU A 117 -25.13 -24.72 -41.81
N TYR A 118 -24.27 -25.13 -40.87
CA TYR A 118 -23.60 -26.44 -40.89
C TYR A 118 -24.24 -27.50 -39.96
N ARG A 119 -25.41 -27.22 -39.37
CA ARG A 119 -26.11 -28.17 -38.45
C ARG A 119 -27.07 -29.14 -39.15
N THR A 120 -27.19 -29.09 -40.47
CA THR A 120 -28.05 -30.02 -41.24
C THR A 120 -27.21 -30.85 -42.18
N GLY A 121 -26.57 -31.87 -41.61
CA GLY A 121 -26.17 -33.10 -42.32
C GLY A 121 -26.96 -34.25 -41.69
N PRO A 122 -27.52 -35.20 -42.47
CA PRO A 122 -28.38 -36.25 -41.95
C PRO A 122 -27.59 -37.18 -41.01
N LEU A 123 -28.22 -37.57 -39.91
CA LEU A 123 -27.85 -38.79 -39.20
C LEU A 123 -28.45 -39.95 -40.00
N GLU A 124 -27.64 -40.63 -40.80
CA GLU A 124 -27.81 -42.03 -41.20
C GLU A 124 -26.47 -42.75 -41.11
#